data_AF-Q2JTV1-F1
#
_entry.id   AF-Q2JTV1-F1
#
_cell.length_a   1.000
_cell.length_b   1.000
_cell.length_c   1.000
_cell.angle_alpha   90.00
_cell.angle_beta   90.00
_cell.angle_gamma   90.00
#
_symmetry.space_group_name_H-M   'P 1'
#
loop_
_entity.id
_entity.type
_entity.pdbx_description
1 polymer ?
#
loop_
_entity_poly.entity_id
_entity_poly.type
_entity_poly.pdbx_seq_one_letter_code
_entity_poly.pdbx_strand_id
1 'polypeptide(L)'
;MLRGDPVAALADLDRAVQLDPSYAPAYVNRSYVYNQLRQPEEALADAERAIQLDPRIPEAYFSRGVAYLQLGDREAAMADFRQALALFSKSGNFANQAILQQLLRQLGVD
;
A
#
# COMPACT_ATOMS: atom_id res chain seq x y z
N MET A 1 -1.12 25.49 5.33
CA MET A 1 -1.22 24.03 5.16
C MET A 1 -0.22 23.63 4.10
N LEU A 2 0.94 23.08 4.48
CA LEU A 2 1.82 22.41 3.54
C LEU A 2 1.10 21.12 3.12
N ARG A 3 0.51 21.07 1.93
CA ARG A 3 0.31 19.78 1.27
C ARG A 3 1.72 19.21 1.16
N GLY A 4 2.00 18.10 1.84
CA GLY A 4 3.31 17.45 1.75
C GLY A 4 3.65 17.28 0.28
N ASP A 5 4.81 17.81 -0.14
CA ASP A 5 5.29 17.69 -1.50
C ASP A 5 5.66 16.21 -1.72
N PRO A 6 4.93 15.48 -2.59
CA PRO A 6 5.21 14.07 -2.84
C PRO A 6 6.65 13.85 -3.31
N VAL A 7 7.25 14.82 -4.00
CA VAL A 7 8.63 14.74 -4.48
C VAL A 7 9.62 14.81 -3.32
N ALA A 8 9.39 15.71 -2.34
CA ALA A 8 10.21 15.79 -1.15
C ALA A 8 10.10 14.51 -0.30
N ALA A 9 8.88 13.96 -0.18
CA ALA A 9 8.66 12.69 0.53
C ALA A 9 9.40 11.53 -0.14
N LEU A 10 9.41 11.44 -1.47
CA LEU A 10 10.20 10.42 -2.18
C LEU A 10 11.70 10.53 -1.87
N ALA A 11 12.27 11.74 -1.86
CA ALA A 11 13.69 11.92 -1.58
C ALA A 11 14.09 11.43 -0.18
N ASP A 12 13.26 11.72 0.83
CA ASP A 12 13.48 11.24 2.20
C ASP A 12 13.34 9.71 2.30
N LEU A 13 12.37 9.13 1.58
CA LEU A 13 12.15 7.69 1.56
C LEU A 13 13.24 6.93 0.80
N ASP A 14 13.75 7.51 -0.29
CA ASP A 14 14.92 7.00 -1.01
C ASP A 14 16.15 6.97 -0.10
N ARG A 15 16.36 8.02 0.68
CA ARG A 15 17.42 8.06 1.68
C ARG A 15 17.21 6.97 2.74
N ALA A 16 15.97 6.78 3.21
CA ALA A 16 15.65 5.78 4.22
C ALA A 16 15.95 4.36 3.72
N VAL A 17 15.54 4.00 2.49
CA VAL A 17 15.81 2.66 1.94
C VAL A 17 17.29 2.43 1.61
N GLN A 18 18.05 3.50 1.32
CA GLN A 18 19.51 3.39 1.16
C GLN A 18 20.22 3.16 2.49
N LEU A 19 19.75 3.81 3.55
CA LEU A 19 20.32 3.67 4.90
C LEU A 19 19.97 2.32 5.50
N ASP A 20 18.74 1.83 5.32
CA ASP A 20 18.30 0.52 5.75
C ASP A 20 17.41 -0.16 4.70
N PRO A 21 18.00 -1.00 3.82
CA PRO A 21 17.27 -1.76 2.81
C PRO A 21 16.36 -2.88 3.37
N SER A 22 16.37 -3.09 4.69
CA SER A 22 15.50 -4.06 5.38
C SER A 22 14.32 -3.40 6.09
N TYR A 23 14.27 -2.07 6.11
CA TYR A 23 13.20 -1.32 6.76
C TYR A 23 11.92 -1.29 5.93
N ALA A 24 11.10 -2.33 6.09
CA ALA A 24 9.83 -2.51 5.36
C ALA A 24 8.90 -1.27 5.37
N PRO A 25 8.72 -0.53 6.48
CA PRO A 25 7.86 0.65 6.49
C PRO A 25 8.27 1.77 5.52
N ALA A 26 9.57 1.92 5.20
CA ALA A 26 9.99 2.90 4.19
C ALA A 26 9.47 2.53 2.80
N TYR A 27 9.54 1.26 2.42
CA TYR A 27 8.98 0.77 1.16
C TYR A 27 7.45 0.93 1.10
N VAL A 28 6.73 0.68 2.21
CA VAL A 28 5.27 0.92 2.26
C VAL A 28 4.94 2.39 2.02
N ASN A 29 5.63 3.30 2.71
CA ASN A 29 5.40 4.73 2.58
C ASN A 29 5.75 5.22 1.17
N ARG A 30 6.82 4.69 0.56
CA ARG A 30 7.24 5.07 -0.79
C ARG A 30 6.27 4.56 -1.84
N SER A 31 5.78 3.32 -1.69
CA SER A 31 4.68 2.78 -2.49
C SER A 31 3.42 3.67 -2.42
N TYR A 32 3.06 4.14 -1.23
CA TYR A 32 1.92 5.04 -1.07
C TYR A 32 2.12 6.37 -1.81
N VAL A 33 3.31 6.96 -1.74
CA VAL A 33 3.64 8.19 -2.48
C VAL A 33 3.61 7.96 -3.99
N TYR A 34 4.14 6.84 -4.49
CA TYR A 34 4.05 6.47 -5.91
C TYR A 34 2.60 6.31 -6.38
N ASN A 35 1.73 5.70 -5.56
CA ASN A 35 0.30 5.65 -5.84
C ASN A 35 -0.35 7.04 -5.93
N GLN A 36 0.04 8.00 -5.08
CA GLN A 36 -0.44 9.38 -5.17
C GLN A 36 0.04 10.09 -6.43
N LEU A 37 1.25 9.76 -6.89
CA LEU A 37 1.85 10.27 -8.12
C LEU A 37 1.36 9.57 -9.39
N ARG A 38 0.46 8.57 -9.27
CA ARG A 38 -0.04 7.78 -10.41
C ARG A 38 1.09 7.03 -11.14
N GLN A 39 2.03 6.51 -10.36
CA GLN A 39 3.17 5.69 -10.77
C GLN A 39 2.99 4.26 -10.21
N PRO A 40 2.03 3.49 -10.75
CA PRO A 40 1.61 2.24 -10.12
C PRO A 40 2.65 1.11 -10.25
N GLU A 41 3.50 1.11 -11.27
CA GLU A 41 4.56 0.12 -11.42
C GLU A 41 5.60 0.23 -10.30
N GLU A 42 6.04 1.46 -9.98
CA GLU A 42 6.95 1.73 -8.87
C GLU A 42 6.28 1.44 -7.52
N ALA A 43 5.00 1.80 -7.39
CA ALA A 43 4.23 1.48 -6.19
C ALA A 43 4.14 -0.03 -5.94
N LEU A 44 3.93 -0.81 -7.00
CA LEU A 44 3.85 -2.26 -6.94
C LEU A 44 5.17 -2.88 -6.51
N ALA A 45 6.29 -2.48 -7.13
CA ALA A 45 7.62 -2.98 -6.78
C ALA A 45 7.96 -2.74 -5.29
N ASP A 46 7.65 -1.55 -4.78
CA ASP A 46 7.90 -1.21 -3.38
C ASP A 46 6.97 -1.95 -2.41
N ALA A 47 5.69 -2.09 -2.74
CA ALA A 47 4.77 -2.84 -1.91
C ALA A 47 5.16 -4.33 -1.85
N GLU A 48 5.60 -4.91 -2.97
CA GLU A 48 6.14 -6.27 -3.00
C GLU A 48 7.39 -6.41 -2.15
N ARG A 49 8.30 -5.44 -2.22
CA ARG A 49 9.50 -5.44 -1.38
C ARG A 49 9.15 -5.36 0.11
N ALA A 50 8.18 -4.52 0.49
CA ALA A 50 7.69 -4.45 1.86
C ALA A 50 7.09 -5.79 2.33
N ILE A 51 6.29 -6.46 1.51
CA ILE A 51 5.69 -7.76 1.81
C ILE A 51 6.76 -8.86 1.97
N GLN A 52 7.80 -8.84 1.13
CA GLN A 52 8.94 -9.77 1.25
C GLN A 52 9.69 -9.59 2.57
N LEU A 53 9.81 -8.35 3.05
CA LEU A 53 10.52 -8.02 4.29
C LEU A 53 9.67 -8.31 5.53
N ASP A 54 8.39 -7.91 5.55
CA ASP A 54 7.43 -8.30 6.59
C ASP A 54 6.04 -8.54 5.98
N PRO A 55 5.60 -9.81 5.86
CA PRO A 55 4.31 -10.15 5.26
C PRO A 55 3.12 -9.85 6.18
N ARG A 56 3.34 -9.29 7.37
CA ARG A 56 2.30 -8.96 8.35
C ARG A 56 1.91 -7.49 8.33
N ILE A 57 2.48 -6.68 7.44
CA ILE A 57 2.14 -5.26 7.31
C ILE A 57 0.90 -5.11 6.41
N PRO A 58 -0.30 -4.84 6.98
CA PRO A 58 -1.52 -4.73 6.18
C PRO A 58 -1.48 -3.58 5.17
N GLU A 59 -0.79 -2.49 5.49
CA GLU A 59 -0.64 -1.32 4.62
C GLU A 59 0.10 -1.66 3.32
N ALA A 60 1.00 -2.65 3.32
CA ALA A 60 1.72 -3.06 2.12
C ALA A 60 0.77 -3.70 1.10
N TYR A 61 -0.10 -4.60 1.56
CA TYR A 61 -1.14 -5.19 0.71
C TYR A 61 -2.16 -4.14 0.26
N PHE A 62 -2.57 -3.22 1.14
CA PHE A 62 -3.43 -2.11 0.74
C PHE A 62 -2.80 -1.29 -0.39
N SER A 63 -1.54 -0.89 -0.24
CA SER A 63 -0.84 -0.09 -1.26
C SER A 63 -0.68 -0.83 -2.58
N ARG A 64 -0.35 -2.13 -2.54
CA ARG A 64 -0.28 -2.97 -3.75
C ARG A 64 -1.64 -3.14 -4.42
N GLY A 65 -2.71 -3.31 -3.65
CA GLY A 65 -4.07 -3.36 -4.17
C GLY A 65 -4.49 -2.06 -4.87
N VAL A 66 -4.08 -0.90 -4.35
CA VAL A 66 -4.29 0.39 -5.04
C VAL A 66 -3.51 0.46 -6.35
N ALA A 67 -2.25 -0.01 -6.38
CA ALA A 67 -1.45 -0.05 -7.59
C ALA A 67 -2.10 -0.95 -8.66
N TYR A 68 -2.59 -2.14 -8.28
CA TYR A 68 -3.34 -3.02 -9.17
C TYR A 68 -4.61 -2.37 -9.73
N LEU A 69 -5.37 -1.62 -8.92
CA LEU A 69 -6.52 -0.86 -9.43
C LEU A 69 -6.11 0.19 -10.48
N GLN A 70 -5.00 0.89 -10.25
CA GLN A 70 -4.50 1.88 -11.21
C GLN A 70 -4.05 1.23 -12.53
N LEU A 71 -3.56 -0.01 -12.47
CA LEU A 71 -3.21 -0.85 -13.62
C LEU A 71 -4.43 -1.55 -14.27
N GLY A 72 -5.62 -1.45 -13.66
CA GLY A 72 -6.84 -2.09 -14.14
C GLY A 72 -7.01 -3.55 -13.73
N ASP A 73 -6.10 -4.11 -12.92
CA ASP A 73 -6.20 -5.47 -12.40
C ASP A 73 -7.08 -5.51 -11.13
N ARG A 74 -8.39 -5.53 -11.36
CA ARG A 74 -9.39 -5.55 -10.29
C ARG A 74 -9.31 -6.83 -9.45
N GLU A 75 -8.98 -7.97 -10.06
CA GLU A 75 -8.94 -9.26 -9.37
C GLU A 75 -7.79 -9.30 -8.35
N ALA A 76 -6.58 -8.93 -8.80
CA ALA A 76 -5.42 -8.84 -7.94
C ALA A 76 -5.64 -7.81 -6.81
N ALA A 77 -6.23 -6.66 -7.13
CA ALA A 77 -6.59 -5.66 -6.14
C ALA A 77 -7.53 -6.20 -5.05
N MET A 78 -8.60 -6.91 -5.43
CA MET A 78 -9.54 -7.51 -4.48
C MET A 78 -8.86 -8.56 -3.59
N ALA A 79 -7.95 -9.37 -4.14
CA ALA A 79 -7.18 -10.33 -3.36
C ALA A 79 -6.34 -9.64 -2.28
N ASP A 80 -5.62 -8.58 -2.65
CA ASP A 80 -4.79 -7.81 -1.73
C ASP A 80 -5.60 -7.05 -0.67
N PHE A 81 -6.74 -6.47 -1.03
CA PHE A 81 -7.61 -5.81 -0.06
C PHE A 81 -8.21 -6.80 0.95
N ARG A 82 -8.54 -8.03 0.53
CA ARG A 82 -8.96 -9.08 1.47
C ARG A 82 -7.84 -9.46 2.43
N GLN A 83 -6.61 -9.56 1.93
CA GLN A 83 -5.45 -9.86 2.78
C GLN A 83 -5.16 -8.73 3.78
N ALA A 84 -5.20 -7.47 3.33
CA ALA A 84 -5.08 -6.30 4.21
C ALA A 84 -6.17 -6.30 5.29
N LEU A 85 -7.41 -6.61 4.92
CA LEU A 85 -8.54 -6.68 5.85
C LEU A 85 -8.31 -7.74 6.93
N ALA A 86 -7.90 -8.95 6.53
CA ALA A 86 -7.61 -10.04 7.45
C ALA A 86 -6.51 -9.69 8.46
N LEU A 87 -5.49 -8.94 8.03
CA LEU A 87 -4.40 -8.48 8.89
C LEU A 87 -4.85 -7.34 9.83
N PHE A 88 -5.61 -6.36 9.35
CA PHE A 88 -6.17 -5.30 10.21
C PHE A 88 -7.18 -5.82 11.24
N SER A 89 -7.94 -6.87 10.90
CA SER A 89 -8.82 -7.55 11.85
C SER A 89 -8.05 -8.18 13.00
N LYS A 90 -6.84 -8.69 12.75
CA LYS A 90 -5.98 -9.26 13.80
C LYS A 90 -5.37 -8.19 14.70
N SER A 91 -5.12 -6.97 14.18
CA SER A 91 -4.54 -5.86 14.95
C SER A 91 -5.57 -4.98 15.65
N GLY A 92 -6.86 -5.15 15.39
CA GLY A 92 -7.93 -4.33 15.99
C GLY A 92 -8.08 -2.95 15.36
N ASN A 93 -7.52 -2.70 14.18
CA ASN A 93 -7.62 -1.42 13.49
C ASN A 93 -8.96 -1.30 12.73
N PHE A 94 -10.02 -0.87 13.42
CA PHE A 94 -11.38 -0.84 12.89
C PHE A 94 -11.59 0.20 11.76
N ALA A 95 -10.86 1.31 11.77
CA ALA A 95 -11.01 2.36 10.74
C ALA A 95 -10.57 1.85 9.36
N ASN A 96 -9.41 1.21 9.29
CA ASN A 96 -8.89 0.66 8.03
C ASN A 96 -9.74 -0.53 7.54
N GLN A 97 -10.33 -1.30 8.46
CA GLN A 97 -11.28 -2.36 8.09
C GLN A 97 -12.53 -1.81 7.39
N ALA A 98 -13.11 -0.72 7.91
CA ALA A 98 -14.31 -0.13 7.31
C ALA A 98 -14.04 0.39 5.89
N ILE A 99 -12.89 1.02 5.67
CA ILE A 99 -12.45 1.49 4.33
C ILE A 99 -12.33 0.30 3.38
N LEU A 100 -11.63 -0.76 3.79
CA LEU A 100 -11.43 -1.96 2.98
C LEU A 100 -12.74 -2.70 2.68
N GLN A 101 -13.65 -2.80 3.64
CA GLN A 101 -14.98 -3.40 3.43
C GLN A 101 -15.81 -2.60 2.43
N GLN A 102 -15.76 -1.26 2.49
CA GLN A 102 -16.41 -0.42 1.51
C GLN A 102 -15.80 -0.58 0.12
N LEU A 103 -14.47 -0.59 0.03
CA LEU A 103 -13.76 -0.75 -1.23
C LEU A 103 -14.06 -2.11 -1.88
N LEU A 104 -14.02 -3.19 -1.10
CA LEU A 104 -14.37 -4.53 -1.58
C LEU A 104 -15.81 -4.62 -2.10
N ARG A 105 -16.77 -3.97 -1.43
CA ARG A 105 -18.16 -3.90 -1.93
C ARG A 105 -18.26 -3.16 -3.27
N GLN A 106 -17.59 -2.01 -3.39
CA GLN A 106 -17.54 -1.26 -4.66
C GLN A 106 -16.87 -2.05 -5.79
N LEU A 107 -15.89 -2.88 -5.43
CA LEU A 107 -15.17 -3.76 -6.34
C LEU A 107 -15.89 -5.10 -6.59
N GLY A 108 -17.13 -5.29 -6.15
CA GLY A 108 -17.99 -6.39 -6.61
C GLY A 108 -18.27 -7.43 -5.54
N VAL A 109 -19.03 -7.04 -4.52
CA VAL A 109 -19.86 -7.97 -3.76
C VAL A 109 -21.31 -7.59 -4.08
N ASP A 110 -21.93 -8.37 -4.98
CA ASP A 110 -23.38 -8.56 -4.99
C ASP A 110 -23.71 -9.73 -4.05
#